data_AF-A0AAD3DGA4-F1
#
_entry.id   AF-A0AAD3DGA4-F1
#
_cell.length_a   1.000
_cell.length_b   1.000
_cell.length_c   1.000
_cell.angle_alpha   90.00
_cell.angle_beta   90.00
_cell.angle_gamma   90.00
#
_symmetry.space_group_name_H-M   'P 1'
#
loop_
_entity.id
_entity.type
_entity.pdbx_description
1 polymer ?
#
loop_
_entity_poly.entity_id
_entity_poly.type
_entity_poly.pdbx_seq_one_letter_code
_entity_poly.pdbx_strand_id
1 'polypeptide(L)'
;PPLEEEQQCRECMEAAERHGADRQALQGALGSMRGRNARVVFKVLCHAGPAGMKVTDIVRTAISRHYVDWPAGADRSASVHGTIRSYGNVMVHVGGHMYALTLFPGVREVPKEAGRKGARGGAGGAAAAGAEV
;
A
#
# COMPACT_ATOMS: atom_id res chain seq x y z
N PRO A 1 11.05 -8.15 -16.32
CA PRO A 1 10.50 -8.28 -17.69
C PRO A 1 8.97 -8.21 -17.73
N PRO A 2 8.33 -7.88 -18.87
CA PRO A 2 6.86 -7.75 -18.95
C PRO A 2 6.12 -9.03 -18.52
N LEU A 3 6.66 -10.21 -18.86
CA LEU A 3 6.09 -11.51 -18.51
C LEU A 3 6.03 -11.78 -16.99
N GLU A 4 7.03 -11.31 -16.23
CA GLU A 4 7.02 -11.45 -14.78
C GLU A 4 5.94 -10.58 -14.15
N GLU A 5 5.74 -9.38 -14.68
CA GLU A 5 4.72 -8.48 -14.15
C GLU A 5 3.31 -9.05 -14.40
N GLU A 6 3.07 -9.63 -15.58
CA GLU A 6 1.82 -10.32 -15.92
C GLU A 6 1.59 -11.55 -15.05
N GLN A 7 2.61 -12.38 -14.83
CA GLN A 7 2.52 -13.53 -13.94
C GLN A 7 2.19 -13.12 -12.51
N GLN A 8 2.89 -12.14 -11.97
CA GLN A 8 2.63 -11.62 -10.62
C GLN A 8 1.21 -11.03 -10.51
N CYS A 9 0.71 -10.37 -11.57
CA CYS A 9 -0.66 -9.88 -11.60
C CYS A 9 -1.66 -11.04 -11.58
N ARG A 10 -1.45 -12.08 -12.39
CA ARG A 10 -2.33 -13.26 -12.38
C ARG A 10 -2.37 -13.92 -11.00
N GLU A 11 -1.22 -14.16 -10.39
CA GLU A 11 -1.11 -14.81 -9.09
C GLU A 11 -1.78 -14.00 -7.97
N CYS A 12 -1.65 -12.66 -7.99
CA CYS A 12 -2.32 -11.83 -6.99
C CYS A 12 -3.84 -11.83 -7.18
N MET A 13 -4.34 -11.81 -8.42
CA MET A 13 -5.77 -11.86 -8.72
C MET A 13 -6.36 -13.19 -8.22
N GLU A 14 -5.74 -14.32 -8.54
CA GLU A 14 -6.19 -15.63 -8.09
C GLU A 14 -6.19 -15.75 -6.57
N ALA A 15 -5.20 -15.17 -5.89
CA ALA A 15 -5.16 -15.16 -4.43
C ALA A 15 -6.32 -14.34 -3.84
N ALA A 16 -6.62 -13.18 -4.41
CA ALA A 16 -7.72 -12.34 -3.95
C ALA A 16 -9.10 -12.96 -4.26
N GLU A 17 -9.26 -13.62 -5.41
CA GLU A 17 -10.48 -14.36 -5.77
C GLU A 17 -10.78 -15.48 -4.76
N ARG A 18 -9.76 -16.19 -4.26
CA ARG A 18 -9.93 -17.20 -3.18
C ARG A 18 -10.47 -16.61 -1.89
N HIS A 19 -10.23 -15.32 -1.65
CA HIS A 19 -10.77 -14.55 -0.53
C HIS A 19 -12.13 -13.90 -0.84
N GLY A 20 -12.71 -14.18 -2.01
CA GLY A 20 -14.04 -13.73 -2.41
C GLY A 20 -14.10 -12.32 -3.03
N ALA A 21 -12.97 -11.73 -3.41
CA ALA A 21 -12.98 -10.46 -4.14
C ALA A 21 -13.40 -10.64 -5.61
N ASP A 22 -14.09 -9.64 -6.15
CA ASP A 22 -14.50 -9.62 -7.56
C ASP A 22 -13.31 -9.32 -8.50
N ARG A 23 -13.12 -10.17 -9.51
CA ARG A 23 -12.01 -10.07 -10.46
C ARG A 23 -12.03 -8.77 -11.25
N GLN A 24 -13.20 -8.32 -11.71
CA GLN A 24 -13.29 -7.11 -12.53
C GLN A 24 -12.97 -5.87 -11.70
N ALA A 25 -13.45 -5.80 -10.47
CA ALA A 25 -13.14 -4.74 -9.52
C ALA A 25 -11.64 -4.71 -9.18
N LEU A 26 -11.02 -5.87 -8.95
CA LEU A 26 -9.58 -5.97 -8.73
C LEU A 26 -8.76 -5.48 -9.93
N GLN A 27 -9.14 -5.89 -11.15
CA GLN A 27 -8.49 -5.44 -12.39
C GLN A 27 -8.65 -3.94 -12.61
N GLY A 28 -9.85 -3.40 -12.39
CA GLY A 28 -10.12 -1.96 -12.50
C GLY A 28 -9.31 -1.15 -11.49
N ALA A 29 -9.26 -1.61 -10.23
CA ALA A 29 -8.46 -0.97 -9.19
C ALA A 29 -6.96 -1.00 -9.54
N LEU A 30 -6.42 -2.16 -9.92
CA LEU A 30 -5.01 -2.28 -10.31
C LEU A 30 -4.67 -1.43 -11.54
N GLY A 31 -5.56 -1.38 -12.54
CA GLY A 31 -5.40 -0.58 -13.75
C GLY A 31 -5.40 0.93 -13.49
N SER A 32 -6.08 1.39 -12.43
CA SER A 32 -6.06 2.79 -12.01
C SER A 32 -4.75 3.22 -11.31
N MET A 33 -3.93 2.26 -10.86
CA MET A 33 -2.71 2.53 -10.10
C MET A 33 -1.52 2.82 -11.01
N ARG A 34 -1.08 4.08 -11.02
CA ARG A 34 0.12 4.50 -11.78
C ARG A 34 1.44 4.27 -11.04
N GLY A 35 1.42 4.22 -9.71
CA GLY A 35 2.64 4.09 -8.90
C GLY A 35 3.12 2.65 -8.77
N ARG A 36 4.43 2.40 -8.99
CA ARG A 36 5.04 1.07 -8.78
C ARG A 36 4.78 0.54 -7.37
N ASN A 37 5.01 1.36 -6.35
CA ASN A 37 4.78 0.97 -4.95
C ASN A 37 3.30 0.67 -4.68
N ALA A 38 2.37 1.41 -5.30
CA ALA A 38 0.93 1.16 -5.16
C ALA A 38 0.56 -0.22 -5.72
N ARG A 39 1.03 -0.55 -6.92
CA ARG A 39 0.81 -1.87 -7.52
C ARG A 39 1.41 -2.98 -6.67
N VAL A 40 2.61 -2.78 -6.12
CA VAL A 40 3.25 -3.76 -5.23
C VAL A 40 2.44 -3.98 -3.96
N VAL A 41 2.07 -2.90 -3.25
CA VAL A 41 1.27 -2.99 -2.02
C VAL A 41 -0.07 -3.65 -2.31
N PHE A 42 -0.72 -3.30 -3.41
CA PHE A 42 -1.96 -3.96 -3.85
C PHE A 42 -1.77 -5.46 -4.03
N LYS A 43 -0.77 -5.89 -4.82
CA LYS A 43 -0.49 -7.31 -5.05
C LYS A 43 -0.24 -8.07 -3.73
N VAL A 44 0.46 -7.46 -2.77
CA VAL A 44 0.69 -8.07 -1.46
C VAL A 44 -0.61 -8.20 -0.67
N LEU A 45 -1.43 -7.15 -0.63
CA LEU A 45 -2.72 -7.18 0.07
C LEU A 45 -3.72 -8.15 -0.56
N CYS A 46 -3.62 -8.42 -1.86
CA CYS A 46 -4.38 -9.50 -2.50
C CYS A 46 -4.13 -10.87 -1.84
N HIS A 47 -2.89 -11.17 -1.43
CA HIS A 47 -2.55 -12.41 -0.73
C HIS A 47 -2.99 -12.40 0.74
N ALA A 48 -2.94 -11.23 1.38
CA ALA A 48 -3.31 -11.07 2.78
C ALA A 48 -4.82 -11.33 3.02
N GLY A 49 -5.65 -11.02 2.03
CA GLY A 49 -7.11 -11.18 2.15
C GLY A 49 -7.75 -10.15 3.09
N PRO A 50 -9.00 -10.40 3.54
CA PRO A 50 -9.78 -9.45 4.34
C PRO A 50 -9.21 -9.20 5.74
N ALA A 51 -8.43 -10.14 6.29
CA ALA A 51 -7.74 -9.97 7.57
C ALA A 51 -6.69 -8.85 7.52
N GLY A 52 -6.19 -8.55 6.32
CA GLY A 52 -5.20 -7.52 6.09
C GLY A 52 -3.80 -7.89 6.61
N MET A 53 -2.91 -6.91 6.54
CA MET A 53 -1.50 -7.10 6.87
C MET A 53 -0.90 -5.81 7.46
N LYS A 54 0.06 -5.94 8.39
CA LYS A 54 0.81 -4.80 8.92
C LYS A 54 1.79 -4.27 7.88
N VAL A 55 2.09 -2.97 7.94
CA VAL A 55 3.02 -2.32 7.00
C VAL A 55 4.39 -3.00 6.93
N THR A 56 4.95 -3.40 8.07
CA THR A 56 6.24 -4.11 8.13
C THR A 56 6.20 -5.44 7.40
N ASP A 57 5.08 -6.16 7.50
CA ASP A 57 4.89 -7.45 6.88
C ASP A 57 4.60 -7.32 5.39
N ILE A 58 3.98 -6.21 4.97
CA ILE A 58 3.81 -5.86 3.55
C ILE A 58 5.18 -5.74 2.87
N VAL A 59 6.12 -5.01 3.49
CA VAL A 59 7.49 -4.86 2.97
C VAL A 59 8.19 -6.21 2.87
N ARG A 60 8.12 -7.03 3.93
CA ARG A 60 8.73 -8.37 3.95
C ARG A 60 8.15 -9.29 2.88
N THR A 61 6.83 -9.27 2.71
CA THR A 61 6.14 -10.10 1.71
C THR A 61 6.45 -9.64 0.29
N ALA A 62 6.54 -8.33 0.06
CA ALA A 62 6.93 -7.79 -1.25
C ALA A 62 8.31 -8.28 -1.69
N ILE A 63 9.28 -8.29 -0.77
CA ILE A 63 10.64 -8.81 -1.01
C ILE A 63 10.59 -10.33 -1.22
N SER A 64 9.94 -11.07 -0.31
CA SER A 64 9.90 -12.54 -0.35
C SER A 64 9.20 -13.10 -1.60
N ARG A 65 8.27 -12.34 -2.19
CA ARG A 65 7.56 -12.71 -3.43
C ARG A 65 8.19 -12.12 -4.69
N HIS A 66 9.35 -11.48 -4.57
CA HIS A 66 10.06 -10.85 -5.68
C HIS A 66 9.22 -9.83 -6.46
N TYR A 67 8.33 -9.11 -5.78
CA TYR A 67 7.56 -8.02 -6.40
C TYR A 67 8.38 -6.74 -6.54
N VAL A 68 9.49 -6.66 -5.79
CA VAL A 68 10.44 -5.54 -5.76
C VAL A 68 11.84 -6.05 -5.47
N ASP A 69 12.85 -5.38 -6.03
CA ASP A 69 14.28 -5.65 -5.79
C ASP A 69 14.83 -4.84 -4.61
N TRP A 70 14.02 -4.65 -3.55
CA TRP A 70 14.51 -3.94 -2.38
C TRP A 70 15.55 -4.79 -1.63
N PRO A 71 16.60 -4.16 -1.05
CA PRO A 71 17.57 -4.89 -0.23
C PRO A 71 16.87 -5.63 0.91
N ALA A 72 17.36 -6.81 1.23
CA ALA A 72 16.91 -7.55 2.41
C ALA A 72 17.11 -6.67 3.66
N GLY A 73 16.05 -6.50 4.45
CA GLY A 73 16.07 -5.65 5.65
C GLY A 73 15.87 -4.15 5.41
N ALA A 74 15.62 -3.70 4.17
CA ALA A 74 15.30 -2.30 3.90
C ALA A 74 14.00 -1.87 4.62
N ASP A 75 14.07 -0.83 5.45
CA ASP A 75 12.87 -0.21 6.00
C ASP A 75 12.23 0.72 4.96
N ARG A 76 11.12 0.26 4.38
CA ARG A 76 10.29 1.03 3.45
C ARG A 76 8.91 1.36 4.04
N SER A 77 8.76 1.22 5.35
CA SER A 77 7.47 1.37 6.04
C SER A 77 6.84 2.74 5.81
N ALA A 78 7.64 3.82 5.83
CA ALA A 78 7.14 5.17 5.56
C ALA A 78 6.62 5.32 4.12
N SER A 79 7.28 4.72 3.13
CA SER A 79 6.85 4.77 1.73
C SER A 79 5.59 3.95 1.49
N VAL A 80 5.51 2.76 2.09
CA VAL A 80 4.30 1.92 2.06
C VAL A 80 3.13 2.62 2.75
N HIS A 81 3.35 3.24 3.92
CA HIS A 81 2.31 3.99 4.62
C HIS A 81 1.81 5.20 3.82
N GLY A 82 2.73 5.95 3.22
CA GLY A 82 2.39 7.04 2.29
C GLY A 82 1.58 6.55 1.09
N THR A 83 1.95 5.39 0.53
CA THR A 83 1.23 4.75 -0.58
C THR A 83 -0.19 4.37 -0.17
N ILE A 84 -0.36 3.69 0.97
CA ILE A 84 -1.69 3.33 1.49
C ILE A 84 -2.54 4.57 1.69
N ARG A 85 -1.96 5.64 2.25
CA ARG A 85 -2.65 6.92 2.45
C ARG A 85 -3.10 7.54 1.12
N SER A 86 -2.27 7.50 0.09
CA SER A 86 -2.60 8.03 -1.24
C SER A 86 -3.70 7.24 -1.96
N TYR A 87 -3.82 5.94 -1.65
CA TYR A 87 -4.82 5.04 -2.21
C TYR A 87 -5.87 4.61 -1.18
N GLY A 88 -6.21 5.51 -0.25
CA GLY A 88 -7.09 5.21 0.89
C GLY A 88 -8.51 4.77 0.52
N ASN A 89 -8.95 5.01 -0.72
CA ASN A 89 -10.22 4.50 -1.25
C ASN A 89 -10.17 2.99 -1.57
N VAL A 90 -8.98 2.44 -1.81
CA VAL A 90 -8.76 1.02 -2.13
C VAL A 90 -8.06 0.28 -0.98
N MET A 91 -7.10 0.93 -0.32
CA MET A 91 -6.28 0.34 0.74
C MET A 91 -6.66 0.98 2.08
N VAL A 92 -7.43 0.25 2.89
CA VAL A 92 -8.00 0.80 4.14
C VAL A 92 -7.41 0.14 5.36
N HIS A 93 -7.43 0.88 6.46
CA HIS A 93 -7.09 0.35 7.78
C HIS A 93 -8.27 -0.50 8.30
N VAL A 94 -7.98 -1.70 8.80
CA VAL A 94 -9.00 -2.65 9.30
C VAL A 94 -8.86 -2.94 10.81
N GLY A 95 -8.15 -2.09 11.54
CA GLY A 95 -7.86 -2.27 12.96
C GLY A 95 -6.50 -2.92 13.22
N GLY A 96 -6.01 -2.84 14.46
CA GLY A 96 -4.75 -3.50 14.86
C GLY A 96 -3.51 -3.13 14.05
N HIS A 97 -3.49 -1.93 13.43
CA HIS A 97 -2.48 -1.48 12.47
C HIS A 97 -2.38 -2.35 11.19
N MET A 98 -3.43 -3.10 10.88
CA MET A 98 -3.55 -3.91 9.68
C MET A 98 -4.26 -3.12 8.57
N TYR A 99 -3.92 -3.45 7.33
CA TYR A 99 -4.49 -2.84 6.14
C TYR A 99 -4.95 -3.91 5.17
N ALA A 100 -6.09 -3.70 4.52
CA ALA A 100 -6.68 -4.60 3.56
C ALA A 100 -7.23 -3.83 2.35
N LEU A 101 -7.64 -4.58 1.32
CA LEU A 101 -8.34 -4.00 0.18
C LEU A 101 -9.83 -3.86 0.48
N THR A 102 -10.43 -2.71 0.16
CA THR A 102 -11.89 -2.48 0.25
C THR A 102 -12.70 -3.40 -0.67
N LEU A 103 -12.01 -4.03 -1.63
CA LEU A 103 -12.57 -4.95 -2.62
C LEU A 103 -12.91 -6.33 -2.05
N PHE A 104 -12.47 -6.63 -0.83
CA PHE A 104 -12.82 -7.88 -0.15
C PHE A 104 -14.19 -7.77 0.53
N PRO A 105 -14.99 -8.85 0.52
CA PRO A 105 -16.27 -8.88 1.20
C PRO A 105 -16.09 -8.66 2.71
N GLY A 106 -16.90 -7.76 3.27
CA GLY A 106 -16.90 -7.48 4.71
C GLY A 106 -15.80 -6.53 5.20
N VAL A 107 -14.83 -6.15 4.36
CA VAL A 107 -13.84 -5.15 4.74
C VAL A 107 -14.49 -3.78 4.86
N ARG A 108 -14.31 -3.15 6.02
CA ARG A 108 -14.73 -1.78 6.29
C ARG A 108 -13.57 -1.01 6.88
N GLU A 109 -13.42 0.23 6.47
CA GLU A 109 -12.42 1.11 7.07
C GLU A 109 -12.74 1.31 8.55
N VAL A 110 -11.76 1.00 9.39
CA VAL A 110 -11.78 1.35 10.81
C VAL A 110 -11.01 2.67 10.93
N PRO A 111 -11.67 3.76 11.35
CA PRO A 111 -10.98 5.02 11.59
C PRO A 111 -9.82 4.78 12.55
N LYS A 112 -8.63 5.26 12.19
CA LYS A 112 -7.55 5.33 13.18
C LYS A 112 -7.99 6.35 14.23
N GLU A 113 -7.92 5.98 15.50
CA GLU A 113 -8.04 6.96 16.57
C GLU A 113 -7.08 8.09 16.25
N ALA A 114 -7.63 9.30 16.10
CA ALA A 114 -6.86 10.47 15.73
C ALA A 114 -5.88 10.75 16.86
N GLY A 115 -4.69 10.16 16.77
CA GLY A 115 -3.56 10.48 17.64
C GLY A 115 -3.42 11.98 17.63
N ARG A 116 -3.62 12.56 18.82
CA ARG A 116 -3.53 13.98 19.16
C ARG A 116 -2.63 14.71 18.16
N LYS A 117 -3.22 15.66 17.44
CA LYS A 117 -2.61 16.52 16.42
C LYS A 117 -1.46 17.34 17.06
N GLY A 118 -0.33 16.70 17.30
CA GLY A 118 0.91 17.33 17.73
C GLY A 118 1.62 17.88 16.51
N ALA A 119 1.72 19.20 16.45
CA ALA A 119 2.36 19.94 15.38
C ALA A 119 3.74 19.37 15.02
N ARG A 120 3.91 18.93 13.78
CA ARG A 120 5.20 18.99 13.11
C ARG A 120 4.99 19.71 11.79
N GLY A 121 5.05 21.04 11.89
CA GLY A 121 5.01 21.96 10.77
C GLY A 121 6.08 21.60 9.75
N GLY A 122 5.75 21.82 8.48
CA GLY A 122 6.69 21.64 7.38
C GLY A 122 7.87 22.58 7.54
N ALA A 123 9.08 22.03 7.45
CA ALA A 123 10.23 22.80 7.01
C ALA A 123 10.30 22.65 5.48
N GLY A 124 9.40 23.36 4.80
CA GLY A 124 9.59 23.68 3.39
C GLY A 124 10.70 24.74 3.33
N GLY A 125 11.80 24.39 2.67
CA GLY A 125 12.85 25.35 2.37
C GLY A 125 12.30 26.50 1.54
N ALA A 126 12.32 27.70 2.10
CA ALA A 126 12.17 28.94 1.38
C ALA A 126 13.55 29.59 1.29
N ALA A 127 14.09 29.62 0.08
CA ALA A 127 15.16 30.53 -0.30
C ALA A 127 14.60 31.95 -0.42
N ALA A 128 15.34 32.94 0.08
CA ALA A 128 15.76 34.16 -0.62
C ALA A 128 15.85 35.41 0.29
N ALA A 129 16.90 36.19 0.02
CA ALA A 129 17.03 37.66 0.13
C ALA A 129 17.40 38.30 1.49
N GLY A 130 18.68 38.69 1.58
CA GLY A 130 19.12 40.08 1.81
C GLY A 130 19.00 40.70 3.21
N ALA A 131 20.14 41.01 3.84
CA ALA A 131 20.36 42.22 4.65
C ALA A 131 21.86 42.35 5.03
N GLU A 132 22.50 43.34 4.43
CA GLU A 132 23.54 44.24 4.96
C GLU A 132 24.07 44.07 6.41
N VAL A 133 25.41 44.03 6.54
CA VAL A 133 26.26 44.89 7.41
C VAL A 133 27.68 44.95 6.88
#